data_AF-A0A2V8CRI1-F1
#
_entry.id   AF-A0A2V8CRI1-F1
#
_cell.length_a   1.000
_cell.length_b   1.000
_cell.length_c   1.000
_cell.angle_alpha   90.00
_cell.angle_beta   90.00
_cell.angle_gamma   90.00
#
_symmetry.space_group_name_H-M   'P 1'
#
loop_
_entity.id
_entity.type
_entity.pdbx_description
1 polymer ?
#
loop_
_entity_poly.entity_id
_entity_poly.type
_entity_poly.pdbx_seq_one_letter_code
_entity_poly.pdbx_strand_id
1 'polypeptide(L)' 'MKVRLVRKLADCLDGIDVTGCEVGDWLDLAPADAILLVAEGWAAPEDSDADDGRRMPRSNELVRAS' A
#
# COMPACT_ATOMS: atom_id res chain seq x y z
N MET A 1 -3.25 -6.34 6.25
CA MET A 1 -2.67 -5.71 5.03
C MET A 1 -1.21 -5.55 5.35
N LYS A 2 -0.36 -6.07 4.46
CA LYS A 2 1.05 -6.13 4.73
C LYS A 2 1.76 -4.93 4.12
N VAL A 3 2.49 -4.20 4.96
CA VAL A 3 3.26 -3.02 4.57
C VAL A 3 4.69 -3.16 5.10
N ARG A 4 5.65 -2.64 4.36
CA ARG A 4 7.05 -2.57 4.77
C ARG A 4 7.32 -1.22 5.38
N LEU A 5 7.85 -1.19 6.60
CA LEU A 5 8.29 0.06 7.21
C LEU A 5 9.49 0.59 6.43
N VAL A 6 9.39 1.77 5.83
CA VAL A 6 10.47 2.40 5.05
C VAL A 6 11.18 3.50 5.81
N ARG A 7 10.54 4.04 6.86
CA ARG A 7 11.14 4.97 7.80
C ARG A 7 10.45 4.90 9.15
N LYS A 8 11.17 5.24 10.21
CA LYS A 8 10.65 5.40 11.57
C LYS A 8 10.98 6.82 12.05
N LEU A 9 9.98 7.66 12.28
CA LEU A 9 10.19 9.02 12.82
C LEU A 9 9.85 9.13 14.32
N ALA A 10 9.10 8.17 14.84
CA ALA A 10 8.75 8.04 16.25
C ALA A 10 8.44 6.57 16.57
N ASP A 11 8.28 6.26 17.86
CA ASP A 11 7.93 4.92 18.34
C ASP A 11 6.44 4.61 18.21
N CYS A 12 5.58 5.65 18.12
CA CYS A 12 4.14 5.50 17.93
C CYS A 12 3.63 6.49 16.87
N LEU A 13 2.69 6.07 16.01
CA LEU A 13 2.00 6.93 15.06
C LEU A 13 0.48 6.74 15.16
N ASP A 14 -0.25 7.76 15.60
CA ASP A 14 -1.72 7.75 15.72
C ASP A 14 -2.28 6.52 16.49
N GLY A 15 -1.53 6.05 17.48
CA GLY A 15 -1.87 4.84 18.26
C GLY A 15 -1.32 3.53 17.70
N ILE A 16 -0.70 3.54 16.52
CA ILE A 16 0.05 2.41 15.97
C ILE A 16 1.42 2.36 16.67
N ASP A 17 1.66 1.29 17.43
CA ASP A 17 2.94 1.05 18.08
C ASP A 17 3.93 0.41 17.11
N VAL A 18 5.05 1.09 16.85
CA VAL A 18 6.18 0.62 16.04
C VAL A 18 7.48 0.61 16.84
N THR A 19 7.39 0.65 18.18
CA THR A 19 8.56 0.69 19.07
C THR A 19 9.50 -0.49 18.80
N GLY A 20 8.94 -1.70 18.65
CA GLY A 20 9.69 -2.93 18.39
C GLY A 20 10.01 -3.20 16.92
N CYS A 21 9.66 -2.29 16.01
CA CYS A 21 9.80 -2.48 14.58
C CYS A 21 10.96 -1.65 14.03
N GLU A 22 11.67 -2.21 13.05
CA GLU A 22 12.79 -1.55 12.39
C GLU A 22 12.46 -1.18 10.94
N VAL A 23 13.20 -0.22 10.40
CA VAL A 23 13.09 0.11 8.98
C VAL A 23 13.50 -1.10 8.16
N GLY A 24 12.62 -1.50 7.25
CA GLY A 24 12.73 -2.68 6.41
C GLY A 24 11.84 -3.83 6.87
N ASP A 25 11.30 -3.78 8.08
CA ASP A 25 10.43 -4.80 8.66
C ASP A 25 9.04 -4.82 8.02
N TRP A 26 8.39 -5.98 8.05
CA TRP A 26 7.08 -6.19 7.46
C TRP A 26 6.01 -6.23 8.55
N LEU A 27 5.11 -5.26 8.50
CA LEU A 27 4.01 -5.10 9.43
C LEU A 27 2.73 -5.63 8.78
N ASP A 28 2.08 -6.60 9.41
CA ASP A 28 0.70 -6.96 9.06
C ASP A 28 -0.26 -6.23 9.99
N LEU A 29 -0.93 -5.22 9.44
CA LEU A 29 -1.80 -4.30 10.19
C LEU A 29 -3.20 -4.28 9.61
N ALA A 30 -4.14 -3.70 10.37
CA ALA A 30 -5.45 -3.37 9.83
C ALA A 30 -5.30 -2.43 8.62
N PRO A 31 -6.21 -2.52 7.62
CA PRO A 31 -6.09 -1.73 6.40
C PRO A 31 -6.08 -0.22 6.68
N ALA A 32 -6.85 0.27 7.65
CA ALA A 32 -6.85 1.68 8.04
C ALA A 32 -5.45 2.13 8.53
N ASP A 33 -4.85 1.37 9.42
CA ASP A 33 -3.54 1.65 10.02
C ASP A 33 -2.42 1.57 8.96
N ALA A 34 -2.48 0.56 8.09
CA ALA A 34 -1.57 0.40 6.97
C ALA A 34 -1.66 1.58 6.00
N ILE A 35 -2.88 2.01 5.65
CA ILE A 35 -3.11 3.18 4.79
C ILE A 35 -2.55 4.44 5.45
N LEU A 36 -2.72 4.61 6.75
CA LEU A 36 -2.20 5.77 7.47
C LEU A 36 -0.67 5.83 7.42
N LEU A 37 0.01 4.71 7.70
CA LEU A 37 1.47 4.62 7.59
C LEU A 37 1.97 4.89 6.17
N VAL A 38 1.23 4.44 5.15
CA VAL A 38 1.57 4.69 3.74
C VAL A 38 1.34 6.16 3.37
N ALA A 39 0.22 6.75 3.79
CA ALA A 39 -0.12 8.15 3.51
C ALA A 39 0.90 9.13 4.13
N GLU A 40 1.36 8.83 5.33
CA GLU A 40 2.41 9.60 6.02
C GLU A 40 3.83 9.28 5.51
N GLY A 41 3.97 8.32 4.60
CA GLY A 41 5.26 7.92 4.01
C GLY A 41 6.20 7.22 4.99
N TRP A 42 5.64 6.54 5.99
CA TRP A 42 6.35 5.66 6.92
C TRP A 42 6.47 4.23 6.42
N ALA A 43 5.49 3.76 5.65
CA ALA A 43 5.49 2.42 5.08
C ALA A 43 5.20 2.43 3.58
N ALA A 44 5.55 1.33 2.91
CA ALA A 44 5.16 1.02 1.54
C ALA A 44 4.31 -0.25 1.53
N PRO A 45 3.25 -0.36 0.72
CA PRO A 45 2.53 -1.62 0.57
C PRO A 45 3.47 -2.73 0.11
N GLU A 46 3.20 -3.97 0.52
CA GLU A 46 3.77 -5.13 -0.17
C GLU A 46 3.37 -4.98 -1.63
N ASP A 47 4.36 -4.88 -2.54
CA ASP A 47 4.16 -4.97 -3.99
C ASP A 47 3.51 -6.34 -4.29
N SER A 48 2.22 -6.44 -3.99
CA SER A 48 1.33 -7.39 -4.62
C SER A 48 1.12 -6.79 -5.99
N ASP A 49 1.93 -7.22 -6.96
CA ASP A 49 1.85 -6.92 -8.38
C ASP A 49 0.55 -6.21 -8.76
N ALA A 50 0.59 -4.89 -8.88
CA ALA A 50 -0.23 -4.08 -9.79
C ALA A 50 -1.52 -4.71 -10.39
N ASP A 51 -2.45 -5.17 -9.56
CA ASP A 51 -3.81 -5.57 -9.90
C ASP A 51 -4.71 -4.72 -9.00
N ASP A 52 -5.24 -3.58 -9.45
CA ASP A 52 -6.45 -3.55 -10.28
C ASP A 52 -6.56 -2.22 -11.05
N GLY A 53 -5.45 -1.56 -11.38
CA GLY A 53 -5.45 -0.41 -12.31
C GLY A 53 -5.57 -0.82 -13.78
N ARG A 54 -5.46 -2.12 -14.07
CA ARG A 54 -5.42 -2.69 -15.43
C ARG A 54 -6.69 -3.45 -15.84
N ARG A 55 -7.79 -3.30 -15.09
CA ARG A 55 -9.12 -3.77 -15.52
C ARG A 55 -9.97 -2.66 -16.12
N MET A 56 -9.34 -1.86 -16.98
CA MET A 56 -10.09 -1.18 -18.03
C MET A 56 -10.13 -2.16 -19.22
N PRO A 57 -11.28 -2.76 -19.59
CA PRO A 57 -11.37 -3.37 -20.90
C PRO A 57 -11.10 -2.27 -21.91
N ARG A 58 -10.02 -2.41 -22.68
CA ARG A 58 -9.75 -1.59 -23.85
C ARG A 58 -11.05 -1.48 -24.65
N SER A 59 -11.67 -0.31 -24.64
CA SER A 59 -12.66 0.08 -25.63
C SER A 59 -11.97 0.10 -26.99
N ASN A 60 -11.88 -1.06 -27.64
CA ASN A 60 -11.40 -1.14 -29.01
C ASN A 60 -12.02 -2.34 -29.72
N GLU A 61 -13.33 -2.31 -29.93
CA GLU A 61 -13.95 -2.96 -31.08
C GLU A 61 -15.32 -2.33 -31.33
N LEU A 62 -15.44 -1.49 -32.37
CA LEU A 62 -16.37 -1.67 -33.50
C LEU A 62 -16.47 -0.38 -34.35
N VAL A 63 -15.45 -0.11 -35.17
CA VAL A 63 -15.62 0.65 -36.42
C VAL A 63 -15.16 -0.26 -37.55
N ARG A 64 -15.98 -1.26 -37.85
CA ARG A 64 -16.03 -1.95 -39.14
C ARG A 64 -17.41 -2.55 -39.36
N ALA A 65 -18.28 -1.73 -39.91
CA ALA A 65 -19.40 -2.06 -40.80
C ALA A 65 -20.15 -0.75 -41.03
N SER A 66 -20.50 -0.30 -42.22
CA SER A 66 -20.25 -0.65 -43.63
C SER A 66 -20.70 0.57 -44.42
#